data_AF-A0A0F2LA35-F1
#
_entry.id   AF-A0A0F2LA35-F1
#
_cell.length_a   1.000
_cell.length_b   1.000
_cell.length_c   1.000
_cell.angle_alpha   90.00
_cell.angle_beta   90.00
_cell.angle_gamma   90.00
#
_symmetry.space_group_name_H-M   'P 1'
#
loop_
_entity.id
_entity.type
_entity.pdbx_description
1 polymer ?
#
loop_
_entity_poly.entity_id
_entity_poly.type
_entity_poly.pdbx_seq_one_letter_code
_entity_poly.pdbx_strand_id
1 'polypeptide(L)'
;MRCPYCNSEDVIDVDGEYVCRSCGSVIGPVLYAPRLKIEDVRPLLRRTAASILLASLNEEARGLGPKVSVEERIRRYVEEVAEALGVPEAAKKALELYGVIGKRRIQGKNPRVVAGALLYIAVNEYRLSIDKAAIANRLGVSKLSIRDTATRLRKYVRRGVEYAN
;
A
#
# COMPACT_ATOMS: atom_id res chain seq x y z
N MET A 1 -11.95 12.74 -32.58
CA MET A 1 -11.60 14.04 -31.96
C MET A 1 -12.03 15.16 -32.90
N ARG A 2 -12.25 16.38 -32.42
CA ARG A 2 -12.61 17.52 -33.28
C ARG A 2 -11.43 18.45 -33.48
N CYS A 3 -11.29 18.99 -34.69
CA CYS A 3 -10.27 19.97 -35.00
C CYS A 3 -10.53 21.28 -34.23
N PRO A 4 -9.56 21.82 -33.47
CA PRO A 4 -9.77 23.06 -32.70
C PRO A 4 -9.90 24.30 -33.59
N TYR A 5 -9.49 24.23 -34.87
CA TYR A 5 -9.48 25.38 -35.78
C TYR A 5 -10.74 25.49 -36.64
N CYS A 6 -11.24 24.38 -37.19
CA CYS A 6 -12.43 24.37 -38.05
C CYS A 6 -13.61 23.56 -37.48
N ASN A 7 -13.44 22.95 -36.30
CA ASN A 7 -14.43 22.09 -35.64
C ASN A 7 -14.89 20.86 -36.44
N SER A 8 -14.17 20.51 -37.52
CA SER A 8 -14.43 19.29 -38.29
C SER A 8 -14.11 18.04 -37.46
N GLU A 9 -14.88 16.97 -37.69
CA GLU A 9 -14.63 15.63 -37.15
C GLU A 9 -13.66 14.82 -38.01
N ASP A 10 -13.29 15.34 -39.18
CA ASP A 10 -12.41 14.67 -40.14
C ASP A 10 -10.93 14.85 -39.77
N VAL A 11 -10.54 14.22 -38.66
CA VAL A 11 -9.18 14.18 -38.13
C VAL A 11 -8.63 12.76 -38.22
N ILE A 12 -7.47 12.59 -38.86
CA ILE A 12 -6.82 11.31 -39.09
C ILE A 12 -5.40 11.27 -38.52
N ASP A 13 -4.89 10.07 -38.29
CA ASP A 13 -3.49 9.81 -37.95
C ASP A 13 -2.67 9.72 -39.24
N VAL A 14 -1.68 10.61 -39.39
CA VAL A 14 -0.69 10.60 -40.47
C VAL A 14 0.69 10.71 -39.83
N ASP A 15 1.51 9.68 -40.01
CA ASP A 15 2.89 9.62 -39.51
C ASP A 15 3.04 9.92 -38.01
N GLY A 16 2.04 9.57 -37.20
CA GLY A 16 2.07 9.79 -35.76
C GLY A 16 1.66 11.21 -35.33
N GLU A 17 1.04 11.98 -36.23
CA GLU A 17 0.43 13.28 -35.95
C GLU A 17 -1.07 13.26 -36.30
N TYR A 18 -1.88 13.96 -35.53
CA TYR A 18 -3.30 14.16 -35.84
C TYR A 18 -3.46 15.31 -36.84
N VAL A 19 -3.94 14.99 -38.05
CA VAL A 19 -4.12 15.95 -39.14
C VAL A 19 -5.60 16.07 -39.50
N CYS A 20 -6.11 17.29 -39.56
CA CYS A 20 -7.47 17.56 -40.04
C CYS A 20 -7.48 17.67 -41.57
N ARG A 21 -8.24 16.81 -42.26
CA ARG A 21 -8.34 16.85 -43.73
C ARG A 21 -9.22 17.99 -44.24
N SER A 22 -10.14 18.50 -43.43
CA SER A 22 -11.04 19.57 -43.86
C SER A 22 -10.37 20.95 -43.92
N CYS A 23 -9.40 21.23 -43.03
CA CYS A 23 -8.70 22.53 -43.00
C CYS A 23 -7.17 22.42 -43.12
N GLY A 24 -6.61 21.22 -43.17
CA GLY A 24 -5.17 20.99 -43.29
C GLY A 24 -4.36 21.23 -42.02
N SER A 25 -5.00 21.49 -40.88
CA SER A 25 -4.29 21.78 -39.63
C SER A 25 -3.73 20.52 -38.98
N VAL A 26 -2.47 20.59 -38.54
CA VAL A 26 -1.82 19.58 -37.68
C VAL A 26 -2.13 19.94 -36.22
N ILE A 27 -2.79 19.03 -35.51
CA ILE A 27 -3.30 19.24 -34.15
C ILE A 27 -2.25 18.85 -33.11
N GLY A 28 -1.41 17.85 -33.42
CA GLY A 28 -0.32 17.40 -32.55
C GLY A 28 -0.16 15.88 -32.54
N PRO A 29 0.80 15.37 -31.75
CA PRO A 29 1.27 14.00 -31.87
C PRO A 29 0.26 12.98 -31.33
N VAL A 30 0.27 11.80 -31.94
CA VAL A 30 -0.47 10.62 -31.50
C VAL A 30 0.30 9.96 -30.36
N LEU A 31 -0.30 10.00 -29.16
CA LEU A 31 0.26 9.31 -28.00
C LEU A 31 -0.07 7.82 -28.06
N TYR A 32 0.89 7.00 -28.46
CA TYR A 32 0.78 5.55 -28.34
C TYR A 32 1.22 5.10 -26.95
N ALA A 33 0.48 4.16 -26.35
CA ALA A 33 0.96 3.45 -25.18
C ALA A 33 2.29 2.75 -25.53
N PRO A 34 3.31 2.79 -24.67
CA PRO A 34 4.60 2.19 -24.95
C PRO A 34 4.44 0.69 -25.22
N ARG A 35 4.94 0.23 -26.37
CA ARG A 35 5.00 -1.21 -26.69
C ARG A 35 6.05 -1.86 -25.80
N LEU A 36 5.61 -2.47 -24.71
CA LEU A 36 6.46 -3.32 -23.89
C LEU A 36 6.86 -4.55 -24.70
N LYS A 37 8.16 -4.76 -24.94
CA LYS A 37 8.64 -6.01 -25.53
C LYS A 37 8.46 -7.12 -24.51
N ILE A 38 7.93 -8.25 -24.95
CA ILE A 38 7.65 -9.39 -24.05
C ILE A 38 8.94 -9.80 -23.32
N GLU A 39 10.09 -9.70 -23.97
CA GLU A 39 11.42 -9.96 -23.42
C GLU A 39 11.73 -9.13 -22.16
N ASP A 40 11.28 -7.88 -22.10
CA ASP A 40 11.51 -6.98 -20.96
C ASP A 40 10.60 -7.34 -19.75
N VAL A 41 9.46 -7.99 -20.01
CA VAL A 41 8.47 -8.37 -18.98
C VAL A 41 8.66 -9.82 -18.51
N ARG A 42 9.30 -10.69 -19.32
CA ARG A 42 9.54 -12.12 -19.03
C ARG A 42 10.19 -12.37 -17.65
N PRO A 43 11.21 -11.61 -17.20
CA PRO A 43 11.85 -11.86 -15.91
C PRO A 43 10.92 -11.57 -14.72
N LEU A 44 10.06 -10.55 -14.86
CA LEU A 44 9.10 -10.12 -13.83
C LEU A 44 7.91 -11.08 -13.77
N LEU A 45 7.35 -11.47 -14.93
CA LEU A 45 6.25 -12.42 -15.01
C LEU A 45 6.63 -13.80 -14.46
N ARG A 46 7.82 -14.32 -14.77
CA ARG A 46 8.26 -15.63 -14.27
C ARG A 46 8.38 -15.67 -12.76
N ARG A 47 8.93 -14.63 -12.13
CA ARG A 47 9.05 -14.58 -10.66
C ARG A 47 7.70 -14.48 -9.99
N THR A 48 6.84 -13.57 -10.45
CA THR A 48 5.55 -13.33 -9.80
C THR A 48 4.58 -14.48 -10.04
N ALA A 49 4.46 -14.96 -11.29
CA ALA A 49 3.56 -16.06 -11.61
C ALA A 49 3.99 -17.37 -10.97
N ALA A 50 5.29 -17.71 -10.99
CA ALA A 50 5.76 -18.94 -10.36
C ALA A 50 5.60 -18.89 -8.84
N SER A 51 5.87 -17.76 -8.18
CA SER A 51 5.65 -17.61 -6.74
C SER A 51 4.18 -17.70 -6.35
N ILE A 52 3.27 -17.12 -7.15
CA ILE A 52 1.83 -17.24 -6.93
C ILE A 52 1.39 -18.71 -7.09
N LEU A 53 1.81 -19.36 -8.18
CA LEU A 53 1.48 -20.75 -8.45
C LEU A 53 2.02 -21.70 -7.36
N LEU A 54 3.27 -21.51 -6.92
CA LEU A 54 3.87 -22.30 -5.84
C LEU A 54 3.15 -22.06 -4.50
N ALA A 55 2.83 -20.81 -4.17
CA ALA A 55 2.12 -20.47 -2.94
C ALA A 55 0.68 -21.02 -2.91
N SER A 56 0.04 -21.13 -4.08
CA SER A 56 -1.28 -21.76 -4.23
C SER A 56 -1.22 -23.29 -4.14
N LEU A 57 -0.11 -23.91 -4.55
CA LEU A 57 0.01 -25.36 -4.64
C LEU A 57 0.65 -26.02 -3.42
N ASN A 58 1.35 -25.28 -2.55
CA ASN A 58 2.11 -25.90 -1.48
C ASN A 58 2.02 -25.12 -0.16
N GLU A 59 1.52 -25.77 0.92
CA GLU A 59 1.48 -25.16 2.26
C GLU A 59 2.88 -24.78 2.76
N GLU A 60 3.90 -25.53 2.35
CA GLU A 60 5.31 -25.31 2.64
C GLU A 60 5.94 -24.18 1.80
N ALA A 61 5.37 -23.85 0.63
CA ALA A 61 5.86 -22.76 -0.22
C ALA A 61 5.42 -21.37 0.24
N ARG A 62 4.64 -21.26 1.33
CA ARG A 62 4.33 -19.98 1.99
C ARG A 62 5.58 -19.20 2.43
N GLY A 63 6.78 -19.83 2.41
CA GLY A 63 8.08 -19.18 2.62
C GLY A 63 8.86 -18.78 1.37
N LEU A 64 8.43 -19.18 0.17
CA LEU A 64 9.08 -18.90 -1.14
C LEU A 64 8.50 -17.68 -1.87
N GLY A 65 7.55 -16.98 -1.23
CA GLY A 65 7.06 -15.70 -1.72
C GLY A 65 8.18 -14.65 -1.79
N PRO A 66 7.99 -13.57 -2.55
CA PRO A 66 8.94 -12.46 -2.56
C PRO A 66 9.27 -12.04 -1.13
N LYS A 67 10.55 -11.73 -0.84
CA LYS A 67 10.98 -11.25 0.49
C LYS A 67 10.25 -9.94 0.79
N VAL A 68 9.08 -10.05 1.42
CA VAL A 68 8.27 -8.90 1.82
C VAL A 68 9.01 -8.16 2.91
N SER A 69 9.15 -6.84 2.75
CA SER A 69 9.80 -6.02 3.77
C SER A 69 9.02 -6.12 5.09
N VAL A 70 9.72 -5.98 6.22
CA VAL A 70 9.07 -5.96 7.54
C VAL A 70 8.00 -4.88 7.62
N GLU A 71 8.24 -3.74 6.98
CA GLU A 71 7.28 -2.64 6.88
C GLU A 71 6.01 -3.07 6.15
N GLU A 72 6.14 -3.70 4.99
CA GLU A 72 5.00 -4.17 4.20
C GLU A 72 4.21 -5.25 4.95
N ARG A 73 4.88 -6.11 5.73
CA ARG A 73 4.19 -7.05 6.63
C ARG A 73 3.37 -6.32 7.69
N ILE A 74 3.92 -5.28 8.31
CA ILE A 74 3.20 -4.47 9.31
C ILE A 74 2.01 -3.78 8.66
N ARG A 75 2.19 -3.19 7.48
CA ARG A 75 1.13 -2.51 6.71
C ARG A 75 -0.05 -3.44 6.46
N ARG A 76 0.22 -4.62 5.87
CA ARG A 76 -0.81 -5.63 5.61
C ARG A 76 -1.57 -6.05 6.86
N TYR A 77 -0.86 -6.32 7.97
CA TYR A 77 -1.52 -6.70 9.23
C TYR A 77 -2.38 -5.57 9.81
N VAL A 78 -1.96 -4.31 9.65
CA VAL A 78 -2.74 -3.16 10.11
C VAL A 78 -4.01 -3.02 9.28
N GLU A 79 -3.90 -3.08 7.95
CA GLU A 79 -5.03 -2.94 7.03
C GLU A 79 -6.04 -4.08 7.21
N GLU A 80 -5.58 -5.33 7.19
CA GLU A 80 -6.42 -6.53 7.35
C GLU A 80 -7.22 -6.50 8.65
N VAL A 81 -6.57 -6.14 9.77
CA VAL A 81 -7.24 -6.10 11.07
C VAL A 81 -8.18 -4.91 11.19
N ALA A 82 -7.82 -3.76 10.63
CA ALA A 82 -8.67 -2.57 10.65
C ALA A 82 -9.94 -2.77 9.82
N GLU A 83 -9.83 -3.31 8.62
CA GLU A 83 -10.97 -3.66 7.77
C GLU A 83 -11.89 -4.66 8.47
N ALA A 84 -11.30 -5.71 9.05
CA ALA A 84 -12.07 -6.74 9.74
C ALA A 84 -12.71 -6.28 11.08
N LEU A 85 -12.33 -5.11 11.58
CA LEU A 85 -12.92 -4.45 12.75
C LEU A 85 -13.79 -3.25 12.35
N GLY A 86 -13.95 -2.96 11.05
CA GLY A 86 -14.77 -1.86 10.54
C GLY A 86 -14.22 -0.47 10.83
N VAL A 87 -12.89 -0.33 10.97
CA VAL A 87 -12.22 0.93 11.34
C VAL A 87 -11.05 1.28 10.41
N PRO A 88 -11.28 1.42 9.10
CA PRO A 88 -10.22 1.71 8.14
C PRO A 88 -9.50 3.05 8.42
N GLU A 89 -10.14 4.00 9.08
CA GLU A 89 -9.55 5.27 9.50
C GLU A 89 -8.43 5.05 10.53
N ALA A 90 -8.59 4.07 11.42
CA ALA A 90 -7.56 3.70 12.38
C ALA A 90 -6.34 3.08 11.70
N ALA A 91 -6.50 2.44 10.52
CA ALA A 91 -5.38 1.93 9.73
C ALA A 91 -4.49 3.06 9.24
N LYS A 92 -5.08 4.09 8.61
CA LYS A 92 -4.36 5.26 8.09
C LYS A 92 -3.54 5.92 9.20
N LYS A 93 -4.18 6.18 10.35
CA LYS A 93 -3.51 6.76 11.52
C LYS A 93 -2.40 5.86 12.06
N ALA A 94 -2.62 4.55 12.15
CA ALA A 94 -1.60 3.60 12.60
C ALA A 94 -0.35 3.62 11.70
N LEU A 95 -0.51 3.80 10.39
CA LEU A 95 0.61 3.91 9.45
C LEU A 95 1.32 5.27 9.54
N GLU A 96 0.60 6.37 9.77
CA GLU A 96 1.21 7.66 10.09
C GLU A 96 2.07 7.57 11.35
N LEU A 97 1.56 6.94 12.41
CA LEU A 97 2.29 6.71 13.66
C LEU A 97 3.54 5.88 13.44
N TYR A 98 3.49 4.87 12.55
CA TYR A 98 4.67 4.10 12.16
C TYR A 98 5.76 4.99 11.55
N GLY A 99 5.37 5.92 10.66
CA GLY A 99 6.27 6.92 10.07
C GLY A 99 6.94 7.80 11.13
N VAL A 100 6.17 8.34 12.07
CA VAL A 100 6.68 9.20 13.16
C VAL A 100 7.64 8.46 14.10
N ILE A 101 7.32 7.21 14.46
CA ILE A 101 8.14 6.40 15.38
C ILE A 101 9.47 6.00 14.71
N GLY A 102 9.42 5.68 13.43
CA GLY A 102 10.57 5.26 12.62
C GLY A 102 11.03 3.81 12.85
N LYS A 103 11.57 3.22 11.78
CA LYS A 103 11.98 1.80 11.70
C LYS A 103 12.94 1.35 12.80
N ARG A 104 13.91 2.19 13.18
CA ARG A 104 14.95 1.85 14.19
C ARG A 104 14.36 1.51 15.56
N ARG A 105 13.23 2.11 15.94
CA ARG A 105 12.58 1.90 17.24
C ARG A 105 11.73 0.63 17.29
N ILE A 106 11.43 0.07 16.12
CA ILE A 106 10.52 -1.06 15.91
C ILE A 106 11.31 -2.34 15.56
N GLN A 107 12.53 -2.19 15.05
CA GLN A 107 13.41 -3.29 14.67
C GLN A 107 13.57 -4.35 15.79
N GLY A 108 13.59 -5.63 15.39
CA GLY A 108 13.73 -6.77 16.30
C GLY A 108 12.44 -7.19 17.01
N LYS A 109 11.33 -6.46 16.85
CA LYS A 109 10.02 -6.85 17.37
C LYS A 109 9.24 -7.68 16.37
N ASN A 110 8.34 -8.52 16.87
CA ASN A 110 7.41 -9.27 16.04
C ASN A 110 6.48 -8.30 15.26
N PRO A 111 6.44 -8.36 13.92
CA PRO A 111 5.61 -7.48 13.09
C PRO A 111 4.13 -7.45 13.46
N ARG A 112 3.57 -8.60 13.87
CA ARG A 112 2.16 -8.71 14.32
C ARG A 112 1.91 -7.91 15.59
N VAL A 113 2.83 -8.00 16.55
CA VAL A 113 2.74 -7.25 17.82
C VAL A 113 2.85 -5.75 17.57
N VAL A 114 3.71 -5.34 16.63
CA VAL A 114 3.85 -3.94 16.23
C VAL A 114 2.57 -3.42 15.58
N ALA A 115 2.03 -4.15 14.59
CA ALA A 115 0.76 -3.80 13.95
C ALA A 115 -0.37 -3.64 14.96
N GLY A 116 -0.54 -4.62 15.86
CA GLY A 116 -1.55 -4.56 16.91
C GLY A 116 -1.35 -3.40 17.89
N ALA A 117 -0.09 -3.06 18.21
CA ALA A 117 0.22 -1.92 19.08
C ALA A 117 -0.08 -0.57 18.42
N LEU A 118 0.21 -0.41 17.12
CA LEU A 118 -0.10 0.81 16.37
C LEU A 118 -1.60 1.00 16.25
N LEU A 119 -2.34 -0.05 15.88
CA LEU A 119 -3.81 -0.02 15.83
C LEU A 119 -4.41 0.29 17.19
N TYR A 120 -3.92 -0.34 18.26
CA TYR A 120 -4.39 -0.05 19.61
C TYR A 120 -4.16 1.42 20.01
N ILE A 121 -3.06 2.04 19.59
CA ILE A 121 -2.84 3.47 19.83
C ILE A 121 -3.85 4.31 19.02
N ALA A 122 -3.98 4.04 17.72
CA ALA A 122 -4.87 4.79 16.83
C ALA A 122 -6.34 4.73 17.27
N VAL A 123 -6.85 3.54 17.57
CA VAL A 123 -8.24 3.32 18.03
C VAL A 123 -8.54 4.08 19.32
N ASN A 124 -7.60 4.09 20.27
CA ASN A 124 -7.77 4.82 21.53
C ASN A 124 -7.81 6.34 21.31
N GLU A 125 -7.11 6.86 20.30
CA GLU A 125 -7.10 8.27 19.94
C GLU A 125 -8.47 8.71 19.38
N TYR A 126 -9.09 7.87 18.55
CA TYR A 126 -10.45 8.08 18.04
C TYR A 126 -11.56 7.80 19.05
N ARG A 127 -11.22 7.44 20.30
CA ARG A 127 -12.18 7.02 21.35
C ARG A 127 -13.11 5.89 20.92
N LEU A 128 -12.66 5.05 19.98
CA LEU A 128 -13.43 3.90 19.52
C LEU A 128 -13.34 2.78 20.56
N SER A 129 -14.49 2.23 20.97
CA SER A 129 -14.59 1.17 21.99
C SER A 129 -14.25 -0.21 21.42
N ILE A 130 -13.13 -0.35 20.71
CA ILE A 130 -12.68 -1.65 20.23
C ILE A 130 -11.95 -2.36 21.36
N ASP A 131 -12.39 -3.58 21.66
CA ASP A 131 -11.69 -4.39 22.64
C ASP A 131 -10.30 -4.78 22.13
N LYS A 132 -9.29 -4.49 22.96
CA LYS A 132 -7.90 -4.92 22.74
C LYS A 132 -7.76 -6.43 22.54
N ALA A 133 -8.69 -7.24 23.10
CA ALA A 133 -8.70 -8.68 22.85
C ALA A 133 -9.09 -9.01 21.39
N ALA A 134 -9.95 -8.21 20.75
CA ALA A 134 -10.33 -8.42 19.35
C ALA A 134 -9.13 -8.26 18.41
N ILE A 135 -8.31 -7.22 18.63
CA ILE A 135 -7.04 -7.01 17.89
C ILE A 135 -6.07 -8.17 18.13
N ALA A 136 -5.91 -8.57 19.40
CA ALA A 136 -5.00 -9.65 19.81
C ALA A 136 -5.37 -11.00 19.17
N ASN A 137 -6.66 -11.34 19.19
CA ASN A 137 -7.20 -12.59 18.65
C ASN A 137 -7.00 -12.67 17.14
N ARG A 138 -7.28 -11.59 16.39
CA ARG A 138 -7.08 -11.57 14.93
C ARG A 138 -5.62 -11.72 14.52
N LEU A 139 -4.70 -11.17 15.30
CA LEU A 139 -3.26 -11.25 15.02
C LEU A 139 -2.61 -12.52 15.59
N GLY A 140 -3.32 -13.32 16.38
CA GLY A 140 -2.76 -14.48 17.06
C GLY A 140 -1.59 -14.11 17.99
N VAL A 141 -1.72 -13.01 18.74
CA VAL A 141 -0.71 -12.53 19.68
C VAL A 141 -1.31 -12.25 21.06
N SER A 142 -0.47 -12.22 22.10
CA SER A 142 -0.95 -11.89 23.45
C SER A 142 -1.36 -10.42 23.59
N LYS A 143 -2.51 -10.20 24.25
CA LYS A 143 -2.99 -8.86 24.66
C LYS A 143 -1.95 -8.08 25.47
N LEU A 144 -1.12 -8.79 26.26
CA LEU A 144 -0.07 -8.18 27.07
C LEU A 144 1.06 -7.64 26.19
N SER A 145 1.49 -8.41 25.19
CA SER A 145 2.55 -7.99 24.26
C SER A 145 2.17 -6.74 23.46
N ILE A 146 0.90 -6.64 23.05
CA ILE A 146 0.35 -5.44 22.41
C ILE A 146 0.41 -4.25 23.38
N ARG A 147 -0.10 -4.41 24.61
CA ARG A 147 -0.13 -3.35 25.62
C ARG A 147 1.27 -2.82 25.95
N ASP A 148 2.21 -3.72 26.21
CA ASP A 148 3.57 -3.36 26.61
C ASP A 148 4.31 -2.67 25.46
N THR A 149 4.12 -3.17 24.24
CA THR A 149 4.65 -2.53 23.03
C THR A 149 4.03 -1.15 22.82
N ALA A 150 2.71 -1.02 22.92
CA ALA A 150 2.01 0.26 22.76
C ALA A 150 2.47 1.28 23.80
N THR A 151 2.62 0.88 25.05
CA THR A 151 3.11 1.75 26.13
C THR A 151 4.50 2.31 25.81
N ARG A 152 5.38 1.47 25.26
CA ARG A 152 6.71 1.90 24.80
C ARG A 152 6.63 2.82 23.59
N LEU A 153 5.78 2.52 22.61
CA LEU A 153 5.63 3.30 21.38
C LEU A 153 5.02 4.69 21.63
N ARG A 154 4.06 4.81 22.55
CA ARG A 154 3.44 6.10 22.93
C ARG A 154 4.44 7.17 23.37
N LYS A 155 5.56 6.78 23.97
CA LYS A 155 6.63 7.73 24.38
C LYS A 155 7.22 8.48 23.19
N TYR A 156 7.27 7.84 22.02
CA TYR A 156 7.79 8.44 20.80
C TYR A 156 6.73 9.23 20.05
N VAL A 157 5.46 8.79 20.10
CA VAL A 157 4.34 9.56 19.54
C VAL A 157 4.22 10.91 20.23
N ARG A 158 4.27 10.96 21.58
CA ARG A 158 4.21 12.22 22.32
C ARG A 158 5.38 13.17 22.02
N ARG A 159 6.59 12.62 21.87
CA ARG A 159 7.79 13.39 21.53
C ARG A 159 7.85 13.83 20.06
N GLY A 160 7.27 13.07 19.14
CA GLY A 160 7.24 13.40 17.72
C GLY A 160 6.33 14.59 17.39
N VAL A 161 5.27 14.79 18.18
CA VAL A 161 4.35 15.94 18.05
C VAL A 161 5.03 17.25 18.50
N GLU A 162 6.00 17.20 19.41
CA GLU A 162 6.72 18.39 19.90
C GLU A 162 7.72 18.99 18.87
N TYR A 163 8.10 18.25 17.83
CA TYR A 163 9.03 18.71 16.78
C TYR A 163 8.37 18.87 15.40
N ALA A 164 7.05 18.74 15.32
CA ALA A 164 6.26 18.88 14.09
C ALA A 164 5.41 20.17 14.05
N ASN A 165 5.57 21.04 15.06
CA ASN A 165 5.00 22.39 15.12
C ASN A 165 6.11 23.43 14.97
#